data_AF-A0A0M3JKJ0-F1
#
_entry.id   AF-A0A0M3JKJ0-F1
#
_cell.length_a   1.000
_cell.length_b   1.000
_cell.length_c   1.000
_cell.angle_alpha   90.00
_cell.angle_beta   90.00
_cell.angle_gamma   90.00
#
_symmetry.space_group_name_H-M   'P 1'
#
loop_
_entity.id
_entity.type
_entity.pdbx_description
1 polymer ?
#
loop_
_entity_poly.entity_id
_entity_poly.type
_entity_poly.pdbx_seq_one_letter_code
_entity_poly.pdbx_strand_id
1 'polypeptide(L)'
;MVKSFDEFLDNVFTPLFEVSNDPETHPDLFRFLQQISGFDSVDDESKHEHVNFDRSTPSPDRYTDPENPPYKYYLYYMYANLTALNSLRR
;
A
#
# COMPACT_ATOMS: atom_id res chain seq x y z
N MET A 1 -3.04 14.69 8.71
CA MET A 1 -1.72 14.07 8.48
C MET A 1 -1.87 12.61 8.87
N VAL A 2 -1.38 11.69 8.04
CA VAL A 2 -1.45 10.23 8.26
C VAL A 2 -0.75 9.89 9.59
N LYS A 3 -1.38 9.08 10.45
CA LYS A 3 -0.91 8.79 11.82
C LYS A 3 -0.04 7.55 11.92
N SER A 4 -0.18 6.62 10.99
CA SER A 4 0.59 5.39 10.93
C SER A 4 0.75 4.92 9.49
N PHE A 5 1.69 3.99 9.26
CA PHE A 5 1.81 3.36 7.94
C PHE A 5 0.56 2.55 7.55
N ASP A 6 -0.17 2.02 8.54
CA ASP A 6 -1.45 1.33 8.32
C ASP A 6 -2.51 2.27 7.71
N GLU A 7 -2.64 3.49 8.24
CA GLU A 7 -3.57 4.48 7.68
C GLU A 7 -3.18 4.84 6.24
N PHE A 8 -1.88 4.87 5.92
CA PHE A 8 -1.43 5.02 4.55
C PHE A 8 -1.89 3.85 3.65
N LEU A 9 -1.69 2.61 4.10
CA LEU A 9 -2.12 1.42 3.36
C LEU A 9 -3.64 1.39 3.18
N ASP A 10 -4.41 1.73 4.21
CA ASP A 10 -5.88 1.81 4.15
C ASP A 10 -6.35 2.81 3.10
N ASN A 11 -5.72 3.99 3.05
CA ASN A 11 -6.04 5.02 2.06
C ASN A 11 -5.81 4.56 0.62
N VAL A 12 -4.88 3.61 0.40
CA VAL A 12 -4.61 3.04 -0.92
C VAL A 12 -5.50 1.83 -1.20
N PHE A 13 -5.54 0.85 -0.31
CA PHE A 13 -6.07 -0.47 -0.62
C PHE A 13 -7.53 -0.67 -0.23
N THR A 14 -8.02 -0.06 0.85
CA THR A 14 -9.44 -0.18 1.25
C THR A 14 -10.41 0.18 0.13
N PRO A 15 -10.31 1.35 -0.53
CA PRO A 15 -11.22 1.68 -1.64
C PRO A 15 -11.09 0.71 -2.81
N LEU A 16 -9.91 0.13 -3.03
CA LEU A 16 -9.68 -0.85 -4.09
C LEU A 16 -10.33 -2.21 -3.77
N PHE A 17 -10.29 -2.64 -2.51
CA PHE A 17 -10.98 -3.86 -2.06
C PHE A 17 -12.49 -3.68 -2.10
N GLU A 18 -13.02 -2.56 -1.59
CA GLU A 18 -14.45 -2.25 -1.60
C GLU A 18 -15.02 -2.27 -3.02
N VAL A 19 -14.40 -1.54 -3.94
CA VAL A 19 -14.86 -1.47 -5.35
C VAL A 19 -14.66 -2.79 -6.10
N SER A 20 -13.68 -3.61 -5.70
CA SER A 20 -13.48 -4.93 -6.31
C SER A 20 -14.51 -5.95 -5.81
N ASN A 21 -15.01 -5.78 -4.58
CA ASN A 21 -16.06 -6.62 -4.01
C ASN A 21 -17.46 -6.19 -4.50
N ASP A 22 -17.71 -4.88 -4.60
CA ASP A 22 -18.96 -4.33 -5.14
C ASP A 22 -18.68 -3.10 -6.04
N PRO A 23 -18.74 -3.27 -7.38
CA PRO A 23 -18.53 -2.18 -8.33
C PRO A 23 -19.50 -1.00 -8.21
N GLU A 24 -20.68 -1.18 -7.58
CA GLU A 24 -21.67 -0.11 -7.43
C GLU A 24 -21.28 0.90 -6.34
N THR A 25 -20.40 0.53 -5.41
CA THR A 25 -19.91 1.43 -4.35
C THR A 25 -19.14 2.61 -4.94
N HIS A 26 -18.34 2.37 -5.99
CA HIS A 26 -17.50 3.37 -6.64
C HIS A 26 -17.41 3.15 -8.16
N PRO A 27 -18.48 3.44 -8.93
CA PRO A 27 -18.56 3.08 -10.36
C PRO A 27 -17.46 3.69 -11.23
N ASP A 28 -17.03 4.92 -10.93
CA ASP A 28 -15.97 5.59 -11.70
C ASP A 28 -14.59 5.02 -11.38
N LEU A 29 -14.34 4.68 -10.12
CA LEU A 29 -13.11 3.98 -9.72
C LEU A 29 -13.05 2.60 -10.35
N PHE A 30 -14.17 1.86 -10.37
CA PHE A 30 -14.24 0.56 -11.03
C PHE A 30 -13.82 0.64 -12.51
N ARG A 31 -14.40 1.61 -13.26
CA ARG A 31 -14.07 1.86 -14.67
C ARG A 31 -12.61 2.25 -14.85
N PHE A 32 -12.11 3.14 -14.00
CA PHE A 32 -10.71 3.54 -14.03
C PHE A 32 -9.77 2.35 -13.84
N LEU A 33 -10.05 1.47 -12.89
CA LEU A 33 -9.23 0.29 -12.61
C LEU A 33 -9.24 -0.75 -13.74
N GLN A 34 -10.17 -0.69 -14.71
CA GLN A 34 -10.09 -1.52 -15.92
C GLN A 34 -8.98 -1.08 -16.87
N GLN A 35 -8.48 0.16 -16.72
CA GLN A 35 -7.41 0.73 -17.55
C GLN A 35 -6.03 0.68 -16.87
N ILE A 36 -6.00 0.33 -15.58
CA ILE A 36 -4.77 0.27 -14.79
C ILE A 36 -4.09 -1.08 -14.95
N SER A 37 -2.79 -1.06 -15.25
CA SER A 37 -1.95 -2.25 -15.43
C SER A 37 -1.00 -2.52 -14.26
N GLY A 38 -0.70 -1.51 -13.44
CA GLY A 38 0.27 -1.66 -12.36
C GLY A 38 0.35 -0.48 -11.41
N PHE A 39 1.04 -0.71 -10.30
CA PHE A 39 1.41 0.28 -9.30
C PHE A 39 2.91 0.52 -9.42
N ASP A 40 3.30 1.79 -9.51
CA ASP A 40 4.69 2.22 -9.53
C ASP A 40 4.96 3.04 -8.27
N SER A 41 5.95 2.62 -7.48
CA SER A 41 6.33 3.27 -6.22
C SER A 41 7.68 3.92 -6.42
N VAL A 42 7.71 5.26 -6.34
CA VAL A 42 8.90 6.07 -6.58
C VAL A 42 9.51 6.54 -5.25
N ASP A 43 10.83 6.53 -5.16
CA ASP A 43 11.59 7.20 -4.10
C ASP A 43 12.99 7.60 -4.63
N ASP A 44 13.73 8.41 -3.87
CA ASP A 44 15.12 8.74 -4.16
C ASP A 44 16.06 7.59 -3.76
N GLU A 45 16.21 6.64 -4.68
CA GLU A 45 17.05 5.44 -4.54
C GLU A 45 18.54 5.74 -4.29
N SER A 46 18.99 7.01 -4.42
CA SER A 46 20.37 7.39 -4.12
C SER A 46 20.63 7.55 -2.62
N LYS A 47 19.57 7.69 -1.81
CA LYS A 47 19.68 7.83 -0.35
C LYS A 47 19.95 6.48 0.29
N HIS A 48 20.92 6.46 1.19
CA HIS A 48 21.18 5.26 2.00
C HIS A 48 20.11 5.13 3.08
N GLU A 49 19.50 3.96 3.16
CA GLU A 49 18.61 3.61 4.26
C GLU A 49 19.41 3.02 5.41
N HIS A 50 19.33 3.64 6.58
CA HIS A 50 20.05 3.21 7.78
C HIS A 50 19.28 2.17 8.61
N VAL A 51 17.97 2.05 8.40
CA VAL A 51 17.08 1.17 9.18
C VAL A 51 16.84 -0.12 8.40
N ASN A 52 17.18 -1.25 9.01
CA ASN A 52 16.92 -2.56 8.43
C ASN A 52 15.45 -2.97 8.65
N PHE A 53 14.82 -3.48 7.60
CA PHE A 53 13.54 -4.16 7.72
C PHE A 53 13.76 -5.61 8.18
N ASP A 54 13.50 -5.87 9.45
CA ASP A 54 13.66 -7.17 10.08
C ASP A 54 12.53 -7.46 11.10
N ARG A 55 12.68 -8.52 11.90
CA ARG A 55 11.65 -8.94 12.87
C ARG A 55 11.40 -7.95 14.00
N SER A 56 12.32 -7.01 14.23
CA SER A 56 12.18 -5.96 15.23
C SER A 56 11.44 -4.73 14.70
N THR A 57 11.31 -4.59 13.38
CA THR A 57 10.58 -3.48 12.77
C THR A 57 9.10 -3.56 13.16
N PRO A 58 8.48 -2.44 13.60
CA PRO A 58 7.08 -2.45 14.03
C PRO A 58 6.13 -2.80 12.88
N SER A 59 4.99 -3.40 13.21
CA SER A 59 3.88 -3.61 12.27
C SER A 59 3.26 -2.28 11.81
N PRO A 60 2.52 -2.24 10.68
CA PRO A 60 2.04 -0.99 10.10
C PRO A 60 1.21 -0.13 11.06
N ASP A 61 0.40 -0.77 11.90
CA ASP A 61 -0.45 -0.14 12.93
C ASP A 61 0.38 0.58 14.01
N ARG A 62 1.64 0.14 14.20
CA ARG A 62 2.59 0.67 15.19
C ARG A 62 3.71 1.49 14.56
N TYR A 63 3.79 1.55 13.24
CA TYR A 63 4.75 2.40 12.56
C TYR A 63 4.21 3.83 12.53
N THR A 64 4.52 4.60 13.57
CA THR A 64 4.07 6.00 13.76
C THR A 64 5.24 7.00 13.75
N ASP A 65 6.38 6.58 13.22
CA ASP A 65 7.56 7.46 13.11
C ASP A 65 7.25 8.64 12.17
N PRO A 66 7.66 9.88 12.50
CA PRO A 66 7.56 10.99 11.56
C PRO A 66 8.37 10.80 10.27
N GLU A 67 9.40 9.95 10.28
CA GLU A 67 10.18 9.58 9.09
C GLU A 67 9.54 8.42 8.32
N ASN A 68 9.72 8.42 7.00
CA ASN A 68 9.25 7.31 6.16
C ASN A 68 9.89 5.98 6.58
N PRO A 69 9.14 4.86 6.50
CA PRO A 69 9.74 3.55 6.67
C PRO A 69 10.76 3.26 5.56
N PRO A 70 11.70 2.33 5.80
CA PRO A 70 12.58 1.84 4.75
C PRO A 70 11.80 1.37 3.53
N TYR A 71 12.31 1.59 2.34
CA TYR A 71 11.69 1.24 1.07
C TYR A 71 11.37 -0.26 1.00
N LYS A 72 12.20 -1.11 1.61
CA LYS A 72 11.91 -2.56 1.74
C LYS A 72 10.64 -2.85 2.52
N TYR A 73 10.37 -2.08 3.58
CA TYR A 73 9.13 -2.17 4.36
C TYR A 73 7.95 -1.76 3.48
N TYR A 74 8.09 -0.65 2.78
CA TYR A 74 7.08 -0.12 1.86
C TYR A 74 6.70 -1.17 0.80
N LEU A 75 7.70 -1.70 0.09
CA LEU A 75 7.52 -2.71 -0.95
C LEU A 75 6.86 -3.97 -0.41
N TYR A 76 7.25 -4.45 0.77
CA TYR A 76 6.68 -5.67 1.34
C TYR A 76 5.17 -5.55 1.57
N TYR A 77 4.71 -4.50 2.26
CA TYR A 77 3.30 -4.33 2.57
C TYR A 77 2.47 -3.92 1.35
N MET A 78 3.03 -3.12 0.43
CA MET A 78 2.39 -2.84 -0.85
C MET A 78 2.21 -4.13 -1.67
N TYR A 79 3.25 -4.96 -1.76
CA TYR A 79 3.20 -6.24 -2.48
C TYR A 79 2.19 -7.20 -1.85
N ALA A 80 2.16 -7.31 -0.51
CA ALA A 80 1.24 -8.20 0.19
C ALA A 80 -0.23 -7.84 -0.09
N ASN A 81 -0.58 -6.56 0.05
CA ASN A 81 -1.93 -6.07 -0.24
C ASN A 81 -2.29 -6.20 -1.73
N LEU A 82 -1.38 -5.83 -2.64
CA LEU A 82 -1.60 -5.96 -4.08
C LEU A 82 -1.80 -7.43 -4.50
N THR A 83 -1.05 -8.36 -3.90
CA THR A 83 -1.22 -9.80 -4.16
C THR A 83 -2.59 -10.28 -3.71
N ALA A 84 -3.05 -9.89 -2.52
CA ALA A 84 -4.38 -10.24 -2.03
C ALA A 84 -5.48 -9.63 -2.90
N LEU A 85 -5.37 -8.35 -3.27
CA LEU A 85 -6.31 -7.65 -4.16
C LEU A 85 -6.38 -8.33 -5.53
N ASN A 86 -5.23 -8.66 -6.12
CA ASN A 86 -5.18 -9.36 -7.39
C ASN A 86 -5.77 -10.77 -7.31
N SER A 87 -5.65 -11.44 -6.17
CA SER A 87 -6.30 -12.74 -5.96
C SER A 87 -7.82 -12.62 -5.86
N LEU A 88 -8.35 -11.52 -5.30
CA LEU A 88 -9.79 -11.25 -5.24
C LEU A 88 -10.37 -10.93 -6.62
N ARG A 89 -9.59 -10.27 -7.48
CA ARG A 89 -10.02 -9.81 -8.82
C ARG A 89 -9.86 -10.85 -9.93
N ARG A 90 -9.46 -12.08 -9.59
CA ARG A 90 -9.36 -13.23 -10.52
C ARG A 90 -10.65 -14.03 -10.53
#